data_AF-A0A536PUD5-F1
#
_entry.id   AF-A0A536PUD5-F1
#
_cell.length_a   1.000
_cell.length_b   1.000
_cell.length_c   1.000
_cell.angle_alpha   90.00
_cell.angle_beta   90.00
_cell.angle_gamma   90.00
#
_symmetry.space_group_name_H-M   'P 1'
#
loop_
_entity.id
_entity.type
_entity.pdbx_description
1 polymer ?
#
loop_
_entity_poly.entity_id
_entity_poly.type
_entity_poly.pdbx_seq_one_letter_code
_entity_poly.pdbx_strand_id
1 'polypeptide(L)'
;ASFWAPLEAGAELAGGIMLVLGLFASVGAALIVADMLVAIVKVHAPKGLWSQQGGFEYNLVLIAILVAIGIMGPGLYSLERRLPFALPRPATFIVALVAAVLVSAAGFFL
;
A
#
# COMPACT_ATOMS: atom_id res chain seq x y z
N ALA A 1 -3.01 14.95 14.93
CA ALA A 1 -3.86 13.93 14.28
C ALA A 1 -4.77 14.45 13.16
N SER A 2 -5.35 15.66 13.25
CA SER A 2 -6.39 16.13 12.30
C SER A 2 -5.97 16.24 10.83
N PHE A 3 -4.69 16.49 10.54
CA PHE A 3 -4.19 16.63 9.17
C PHE A 3 -3.80 15.29 8.52
N TRP A 4 -3.18 14.38 9.27
CA TRP A 4 -2.66 13.12 8.73
C TRP A 4 -3.72 12.04 8.53
N ALA A 5 -4.71 11.98 9.42
CA ALA A 5 -5.81 11.02 9.32
C ALA A 5 -6.57 11.06 7.97
N PRO A 6 -7.00 12.22 7.44
CA PRO A 6 -7.67 12.26 6.14
C PRO A 6 -6.72 11.94 4.97
N LEU A 7 -5.41 12.19 5.12
CA LEU A 7 -4.42 11.85 4.10
C LEU A 7 -4.20 10.34 4.02
N GLU A 8 -4.09 9.65 5.16
CA GLU A 8 -4.00 8.19 5.23
C GLU A 8 -5.28 7.55 4.67
N ALA A 9 -6.46 7.97 5.14
CA ALA A 9 -7.73 7.46 4.62
C ALA A 9 -7.89 7.69 3.11
N GLY A 10 -7.41 8.84 2.61
CA GLY A 10 -7.39 9.13 1.18
C GLY A 10 -6.44 8.21 0.41
N ALA A 11 -5.27 7.91 0.96
CA ALA A 11 -4.30 6.99 0.36
C ALA A 11 -4.83 5.55 0.33
N GLU A 12 -5.47 5.09 1.41
CA GLU A 12 -6.13 3.78 1.46
C GLU A 12 -7.24 3.66 0.42
N LEU A 13 -8.14 4.65 0.35
CA LEU A 13 -9.25 4.65 -0.60
C LEU A 13 -8.74 4.69 -2.05
N ALA A 14 -7.82 5.60 -2.35
CA ALA A 14 -7.25 5.72 -3.69
C ALA A 14 -6.47 4.47 -4.09
N GLY A 15 -5.66 3.92 -3.18
CA GLY A 15 -4.91 2.68 -3.41
C GLY A 15 -5.83 1.49 -3.66
N GLY A 16 -6.91 1.36 -2.89
CA GLY A 16 -7.95 0.36 -3.10
C GLY A 16 -8.62 0.47 -4.46
N ILE A 17 -9.02 1.68 -4.88
CA ILE A 17 -9.62 1.92 -6.20
C ILE A 17 -8.65 1.54 -7.33
N MET A 18 -7.38 1.95 -7.23
CA MET A 18 -6.34 1.59 -8.20
C MET A 18 -6.19 0.06 -8.34
N LEU A 19 -6.20 -0.66 -7.22
CA LEU A 19 -6.10 -2.12 -7.19
C LEU A 19 -7.35 -2.79 -7.80
N VAL A 20 -8.56 -2.35 -7.43
CA VAL A 20 -9.82 -2.91 -7.93
C VAL A 20 -9.95 -2.73 -9.44
N LEU A 21 -9.64 -1.54 -9.94
CA LEU A 21 -9.67 -1.26 -11.39
C LEU A 21 -8.48 -1.88 -12.13
N GLY A 22 -7.47 -2.35 -11.38
CA GLY A 22 -6.18 -2.74 -11.92
C GLY A 22 -5.50 -1.61 -12.67
N LEU A 23 -5.77 -0.34 -12.33
CA LEU A 23 -5.24 0.85 -12.98
C LEU A 23 -4.18 1.47 -12.06
N PHE A 24 -2.94 1.58 -12.54
CA PHE A 24 -1.79 1.98 -11.71
C PHE A 24 -1.60 1.05 -10.48
N ALA A 25 -1.85 -0.26 -10.66
CA ALA A 25 -1.86 -1.22 -9.55
C ALA A 25 -0.54 -1.27 -8.76
N SER A 26 0.60 -1.05 -9.42
CA SER A 26 1.90 -0.97 -8.74
C SER A 26 1.98 0.23 -7.77
N VAL A 27 1.35 1.36 -8.10
CA VAL A 27 1.26 2.52 -7.21
C VAL A 27 0.26 2.26 -6.10
N GLY A 28 -0.93 1.76 -6.43
CA GLY A 28 -1.95 1.41 -5.42
C GLY A 28 -1.43 0.40 -4.41
N ALA A 29 -0.73 -0.65 -4.85
CA ALA A 29 -0.10 -1.61 -3.98
C ALA A 29 0.93 -0.99 -3.04
N ALA A 30 1.78 -0.09 -3.55
CA ALA A 30 2.79 0.60 -2.75
C ALA A 30 2.17 1.49 -1.65
N LEU A 31 1.07 2.19 -1.96
CA LEU A 31 0.33 3.00 -0.99
C LEU A 31 -0.21 2.15 0.16
N ILE A 32 -0.89 1.04 -0.17
CA ILE A 32 -1.46 0.16 0.87
C ILE A 32 -0.35 -0.54 1.66
N VAL A 33 0.76 -0.94 1.04
CA VAL A 33 1.91 -1.50 1.79
C VAL A 33 2.45 -0.48 2.78
N ALA A 34 2.63 0.78 2.38
CA ALA A 34 3.09 1.82 3.28
C ALA A 34 2.12 2.03 4.45
N ASP A 35 0.83 2.04 4.19
CA ASP A 35 -0.21 2.16 5.21
C ASP A 35 -0.20 0.99 6.21
N MET A 36 -0.10 -0.24 5.71
CA MET A 36 0.05 -1.43 6.55
C MET A 36 1.31 -1.35 7.42
N LEU A 37 2.43 -0.83 6.92
CA LEU A 37 3.64 -0.64 7.72
C LEU A 37 3.40 0.37 8.87
N VAL A 38 2.70 1.48 8.62
CA VAL A 38 2.34 2.44 9.67
C VAL A 38 1.42 1.79 10.70
N ALA A 39 0.39 1.07 10.27
CA ALA A 39 -0.53 0.36 11.14
C ALA A 39 0.19 -0.66 12.04
N ILE A 40 1.15 -1.41 11.48
CA ILE A 40 2.01 -2.33 12.24
C ILE A 40 2.74 -1.57 13.33
N VAL A 41 3.49 -0.53 12.97
CA VAL A 41 4.34 0.17 13.94
C VAL A 41 3.51 0.89 15.01
N LYS A 42 2.40 1.53 14.63
CA LYS A 42 1.60 2.36 15.56
C LYS A 42 0.67 1.54 16.45
N VAL A 43 0.09 0.46 15.95
CA VAL A 43 -1.06 -0.18 16.61
C VAL A 43 -0.85 -1.67 16.89
N HIS A 44 -0.21 -2.42 15.97
CA HIS A 44 -0.24 -3.88 16.02
C HIS A 44 1.04 -4.53 16.54
N ALA A 45 2.21 -3.90 16.38
CA ALA A 45 3.49 -4.45 16.82
C ALA A 45 3.53 -4.78 18.33
N PRO A 46 2.99 -3.93 19.24
CA PRO A 46 2.96 -4.25 20.66
C PRO A 46 2.03 -5.43 21.02
N LYS A 47 1.10 -5.79 20.14
CA LYS A 47 0.10 -6.85 20.35
C LYS A 47 0.58 -8.23 19.89
N GLY A 48 1.83 -8.34 19.46
CA GLY A 48 2.43 -9.60 18.99
C GLY A 48 2.00 -9.98 17.58
N LEU A 49 2.28 -11.22 17.19
CA LEU A 49 2.06 -11.68 15.82
C LEU A 49 0.58 -11.94 15.52
N TRP A 50 -0.10 -12.72 16.35
CA TRP A 50 -1.38 -13.33 16.01
C TRP A 50 -2.54 -12.33 15.93
N SER A 51 -3.23 -12.32 14.79
CA SER A 51 -4.37 -11.43 14.51
C SER A 51 -5.52 -11.58 15.51
N GLN A 52 -5.73 -12.78 16.06
CA GLN A 52 -6.73 -13.06 17.10
C GLN A 52 -6.53 -12.22 18.37
N GLN A 53 -5.30 -11.79 18.63
CA GLN A 53 -4.93 -10.94 19.77
C GLN A 53 -4.81 -9.47 19.37
N GLY A 54 -5.23 -9.13 18.14
CA GLY A 54 -5.00 -7.83 17.54
C GLY A 54 -3.57 -7.63 17.03
N GLY A 55 -2.80 -8.70 16.84
CA GLY A 55 -1.44 -8.66 16.30
C GLY A 55 -1.35 -8.29 14.81
N PHE A 56 -0.14 -8.30 14.26
CA PHE A 56 0.14 -7.80 12.91
C PHE A 56 0.14 -8.85 11.78
N GLU A 57 -0.21 -10.10 12.05
CA GLU A 57 -0.29 -11.20 11.07
C GLU A 57 -1.08 -10.83 9.81
N TYR A 58 -2.27 -10.26 9.97
CA TYR A 58 -3.12 -9.89 8.82
C TYR A 58 -2.46 -8.81 7.95
N ASN A 59 -1.82 -7.81 8.57
CA ASN A 59 -1.08 -6.78 7.86
C ASN A 59 0.06 -7.39 7.03
N LEU A 60 0.78 -8.39 7.56
CA LEU A 60 1.84 -9.08 6.81
C LEU A 60 1.31 -9.85 5.62
N VAL A 61 0.17 -10.54 5.77
CA VAL A 61 -0.49 -11.25 4.66
C VAL A 61 -0.86 -10.27 3.55
N LEU A 62 -1.45 -9.12 3.91
CA LEU A 62 -1.75 -8.07 2.94
C LEU A 62 -0.49 -7.54 2.26
N ILE A 63 0.56 -7.22 3.02
CA ILE A 63 1.84 -6.77 2.46
C ILE A 63 2.41 -7.79 1.47
N ALA A 64 2.40 -9.08 1.80
CA ALA A 64 2.92 -10.12 0.92
C ALA A 64 2.16 -10.18 -0.42
N ILE A 65 0.83 -10.14 -0.37
CA ILE A 65 -0.03 -10.12 -1.56
C ILE A 65 0.22 -8.86 -2.39
N LEU A 66 0.28 -7.70 -1.74
CA LEU A 66 0.44 -6.42 -2.41
C LEU A 66 1.85 -6.25 -3.01
N VAL A 67 2.89 -6.78 -2.38
CA VAL A 67 4.24 -6.82 -2.97
C VAL A 67 4.24 -7.67 -4.23
N ALA A 68 3.58 -8.84 -4.20
CA ALA A 68 3.44 -9.68 -5.40
C ALA A 68 2.72 -8.92 -6.53
N ILE A 69 1.57 -8.29 -6.23
CA ILE A 69 0.83 -7.47 -7.22
C ILE A 69 1.69 -6.29 -7.70
N GLY A 70 2.40 -5.62 -6.79
CA GLY A 70 3.20 -4.44 -7.08
C GLY A 70 4.31 -4.73 -8.08
N ILE A 71 5.00 -5.86 -7.89
CA ILE A 71 6.10 -6.32 -8.75
C ILE A 71 5.57 -6.92 -10.06
N MET A 72 4.57 -7.81 -10.00
CA MET A 72 4.07 -8.53 -11.17
C MET A 72 3.18 -7.66 -12.07
N GLY A 73 2.51 -6.66 -11.50
CA GLY A 73 1.54 -5.83 -12.20
C GLY A 73 0.10 -6.37 -12.14
N PRO A 74 -0.85 -5.69 -12.80
CA PRO A 74 -2.27 -5.98 -12.69
C PRO A 74 -2.67 -7.17 -13.58
N GLY A 75 -3.73 -7.89 -13.17
CA GLY A 75 -4.17 -9.12 -13.82
C GLY A 75 -4.95 -8.96 -15.14
N LEU A 76 -5.44 -10.08 -15.67
CA LEU A 76 -6.11 -10.20 -16.98
C LEU A 76 -7.40 -9.38 -17.16
N TYR A 77 -7.93 -8.72 -16.13
CA TYR A 77 -9.12 -7.86 -16.24
C TYR A 77 -8.84 -6.36 -15.97
N SER A 78 -7.57 -6.00 -15.81
CA SER A 78 -7.08 -4.65 -15.61
C SER A 78 -7.50 -3.63 -16.68
N LEU A 79 -7.89 -2.43 -16.23
CA LEU A 79 -8.07 -1.26 -17.10
C LEU A 79 -6.74 -0.68 -17.59
N GLU A 80 -5.61 -0.99 -16.96
CA GLU A 80 -4.29 -0.50 -17.38
C GLU A 80 -3.94 -0.92 -18.80
N ARG A 81 -4.44 -2.07 -19.28
CA ARG A 81 -4.27 -2.50 -20.68
C ARG A 81 -4.89 -1.56 -21.71
N ARG A 82 -5.75 -0.64 -21.29
CA ARG A 82 -6.32 0.39 -22.17
C ARG A 82 -5.47 1.67 -22.23
N LEU A 83 -4.40 1.77 -21.43
CA LEU A 83 -3.47 2.89 -21.49
C LEU A 83 -2.52 2.74 -22.68
N PRO A 84 -2.11 3.87 -23.31
CA PRO A 84 -1.18 3.85 -24.43
C PRO A 84 0.29 3.66 -24.00
N PHE A 85 0.56 3.60 -22.70
CA PHE A 85 1.89 3.42 -22.13
C PHE A 85 1.87 2.34 -21.06
N ALA A 86 3.02 1.71 -20.83
CA ALA A 86 3.22 0.74 -19.77
C ALA A 86 4.14 1.33 -18.69
N LEU A 87 3.80 1.12 -17.42
CA LEU A 87 4.68 1.48 -16.32
C LEU A 87 5.90 0.55 -16.25
N PRO A 88 7.12 1.08 -16.02
CA PRO A 88 8.31 0.27 -15.84
C PRO A 88 8.23 -0.50 -14.52
N ARG A 89 8.08 -1.82 -14.59
CA ARG A 89 8.05 -2.71 -13.42
C ARG A 89 9.38 -3.44 -13.27
N PRO A 90 9.91 -3.63 -12.04
CA PRO A 90 9.31 -3.28 -10.75
C PRO A 90 9.59 -1.84 -10.28
N ALA A 91 10.28 -1.02 -11.08
CA ALA A 91 10.76 0.31 -10.67
C ALA A 91 9.65 1.24 -10.15
N THR A 92 8.48 1.29 -10.80
CA THR A 92 7.36 2.11 -10.34
C THR A 92 6.88 1.73 -8.94
N PHE A 93 6.81 0.43 -8.62
CA PHE A 93 6.43 -0.03 -7.28
C PHE A 93 7.47 0.42 -6.23
N ILE A 94 8.76 0.21 -6.51
CA ILE A 94 9.84 0.56 -5.58
C ILE A 94 9.86 2.07 -5.31
N VAL A 95 9.79 2.89 -6.37
CA VAL A 95 9.79 4.36 -6.23
C VAL A 95 8.56 4.84 -5.48
N ALA A 96 7.37 4.32 -5.83
CA ALA A 96 6.13 4.68 -5.15
C ALA A 96 6.16 4.27 -3.67
N LEU A 97 6.71 3.08 -3.35
CA LEU A 97 6.80 2.59 -1.98
C LEU A 97 7.76 3.45 -1.15
N VAL A 98 8.94 3.76 -1.68
CA VAL A 98 9.90 4.64 -1.01
C VAL A 98 9.28 6.01 -0.78
N ALA A 99 8.63 6.59 -1.80
CA ALA A 99 7.97 7.88 -1.66
C ALA A 99 6.86 7.84 -0.59
N ALA A 100 5.99 6.83 -0.63
CA ALA A 100 4.90 6.69 0.33
C ALA A 100 5.41 6.52 1.76
N VAL A 101 6.40 5.66 1.97
CA VAL A 101 7.03 5.46 3.29
C VAL A 101 7.69 6.74 3.80
N LEU A 102 8.37 7.51 2.95
CA LEU A 102 8.98 8.78 3.35
C LEU A 102 7.92 9.83 3.75
N VAL A 103 6.82 9.91 2.99
CA VAL A 103 5.69 10.80 3.32
C VAL A 103 5.04 10.39 4.64
N SER A 104 4.76 9.11 4.84
CA SER A 104 4.20 8.59 6.09
C SER A 104 5.15 8.78 7.27
N ALA A 105 6.47 8.62 7.07
CA ALA A 105 7.47 8.86 8.11
C ALA A 105 7.49 10.33 8.56
N ALA A 106 7.26 11.29 7.66
CA ALA A 106 7.16 12.70 8.02
C ALA A 106 5.95 12.95 8.96
N GLY A 107 4.83 12.26 8.75
CA GLY A 107 3.68 12.30 9.66
C GLY A 107 3.89 11.55 10.97
N PHE A 108 4.88 10.67 11.03
CA PHE A 108 5.18 9.89 12.23
C PHE A 108 5.78 10.73 13.37
N PHE A 109 6.45 11.85 13.05
CA PHE A 109 7.17 12.73 13.98
C PHE A 109 6.39 14.00 14.40
N LEU A 110 5.16 14.17 13.91
CA LEU A 110 4.28 15.33 14.18
C LEU A 110 3.00 14.91 14.91
#